data_AF-A0A847A946-F1
#
_entry.id   AF-A0A847A946-F1
#
_cell.length_a   1.000
_cell.length_b   1.000
_cell.length_c   1.000
_cell.angle_alpha   90.00
_cell.angle_beta   90.00
_cell.angle_gamma   90.00
#
_symmetry.space_group_name_H-M   'P 1'
#
loop_
_entity.id
_entity.type
_entity.pdbx_description
1 polymer ?
#
loop_
_entity_poly.entity_id
_entity_poly.type
_entity_poly.pdbx_seq_one_letter_code
_entity_poly.pdbx_strand_id
1 'polypeptide(L)'
;KWENAGISRIEIERVGHVIRFTIWTSLPGVVIGRGGSEIQVMKEDLQARTGAKIMINVQEIKNPDVEAQLVAEGVASALERRVSFRRAMKQSIFRAMKGGAKGIKISTSGRLGGAEIARTEWYNEGQLPLSTIRADIDYGFAEAMTMYGIIGVKVWIYRDRDAERPAQPSRQQRRRG
;
A
#
# COMPACT_ATOMS: atom_id res chain seq x y z
N LYS A 1 15.64 -5.71 -1.78
CA LYS A 1 16.43 -4.46 -1.53
C LYS A 1 15.64 -3.45 -0.69
N TRP A 2 14.35 -3.18 -0.96
CA TRP A 2 13.59 -2.12 -0.26
C TRP A 2 12.42 -2.60 0.61
N GLU A 3 12.58 -3.71 1.33
CA GLU A 3 11.53 -4.24 2.23
C GLU A 3 11.15 -3.24 3.33
N ASN A 4 12.11 -2.44 3.80
CA ASN A 4 11.89 -1.45 4.86
C ASN A 4 11.40 -0.09 4.34
N ALA A 5 11.29 0.11 3.02
CA ALA A 5 10.88 1.40 2.46
C ALA A 5 9.36 1.60 2.47
N GLY A 6 8.56 0.54 2.65
CA GLY A 6 7.11 0.61 2.57
C GLY A 6 6.66 1.11 1.19
N ILE A 7 6.77 0.24 0.18
CA ILE A 7 6.39 0.57 -1.20
C ILE A 7 4.94 0.15 -1.38
N SER A 8 4.05 1.10 -1.68
CA SER A 8 2.65 0.74 -1.94
C SER A 8 2.48 0.24 -3.37
N ARG A 9 2.92 1.04 -4.35
CA ARG A 9 2.75 0.74 -5.77
C ARG A 9 3.87 1.30 -6.62
N ILE A 10 4.07 0.66 -7.77
CA ILE A 10 5.03 1.07 -8.78
C ILE A 10 4.26 1.28 -10.08
N GLU A 11 4.22 2.53 -10.54
CA GLU A 11 3.64 2.89 -11.82
C GLU A 11 4.74 2.88 -12.88
N ILE A 12 4.48 2.20 -14.00
CA ILE A 12 5.43 2.07 -15.10
C ILE A 12 4.82 2.73 -16.34
N GLU A 13 5.41 3.84 -16.75
CA GLU A 13 5.05 4.53 -17.99
C GLU A 13 6.14 4.28 -19.03
N ARG A 14 5.74 3.86 -20.24
CA ARG A 14 6.67 3.68 -21.36
C ARG A 14 6.35 4.68 -22.45
N VAL A 15 7.30 5.56 -22.74
CA VAL A 15 7.20 6.57 -23.79
C VAL A 15 8.35 6.37 -24.77
N GLY A 16 8.07 5.71 -25.90
CA GLY A 16 9.09 5.32 -26.88
C GLY A 16 10.16 4.41 -26.28
N HIS A 17 11.41 4.87 -26.29
CA HIS A 17 12.58 4.19 -25.72
C HIS A 17 12.90 4.56 -24.26
N VAL A 18 12.06 5.40 -23.63
CA VAL A 18 12.23 5.80 -22.23
C VAL A 18 11.18 5.08 -21.37
N ILE A 19 11.65 4.44 -20.30
CA ILE A 19 10.79 3.83 -19.28
C ILE A 19 10.88 4.69 -18.02
N ARG A 20 9.73 5.19 -17.56
CA ARG A 20 9.60 5.96 -16.32
C ARG A 20 8.95 5.08 -15.26
N PHE A 21 9.67 4.88 -14.16
CA PHE A 21 9.15 4.24 -12.95
C PHE A 21 8.77 5.34 -11.96
N THR A 22 7.52 5.37 -11.54
CA THR A 22 7.05 6.21 -10.43
C THR A 22 6.78 5.30 -9.24
N ILE A 23 7.63 5.39 -8.22
CA ILE A 23 7.56 4.58 -7.01
C ILE A 23 6.85 5.38 -5.93
N TRP A 24 5.72 4.85 -5.45
CA TRP A 24 4.97 5.43 -4.35
C TRP A 24 5.38 4.75 -3.04
N THR A 25 5.94 5.53 -2.11
CA THR A 25 6.56 5.02 -0.88
C THR A 25 6.20 5.89 0.32
N SER A 26 6.15 5.28 1.51
CA SER A 26 6.01 6.00 2.78
C SER A 26 7.32 6.58 3.30
N LEU A 27 8.47 6.06 2.86
CA LEU A 27 9.80 6.47 3.31
C LEU A 27 10.74 6.73 2.12
N PRO A 28 10.60 7.89 1.44
CA PRO A 28 11.40 8.20 0.25
C PRO A 28 12.90 8.23 0.53
N GLY A 29 13.31 8.60 1.76
CA GLY A 29 14.71 8.62 2.16
C GLY A 29 15.40 7.26 2.10
N VAL A 30 14.68 6.17 2.37
CA VAL A 30 15.22 4.79 2.27
C VAL A 30 15.40 4.39 0.82
N VAL A 31 14.51 4.82 -0.09
CA VAL A 31 14.61 4.51 -1.52
C VAL A 31 15.74 5.32 -2.19
N ILE A 32 15.92 6.58 -1.80
CA ILE A 32 16.96 7.47 -2.35
C ILE A 32 18.36 7.06 -1.85
N GLY A 33 18.46 6.65 -0.58
CA GLY A 33 19.72 6.30 0.06
C GLY A 33 20.61 7.51 0.35
N ARG A 34 21.81 7.28 0.90
CA ARG A 34 22.77 8.36 1.21
C ARG A 34 23.31 8.97 -0.08
N GLY A 35 22.99 10.24 -0.31
CA GLY A 35 23.47 11.01 -1.47
C GLY A 35 22.91 10.55 -2.82
N GLY A 36 21.79 9.81 -2.86
CA GLY A 36 21.20 9.32 -4.11
C GLY A 36 21.88 8.08 -4.72
N SER A 37 22.85 7.48 -4.01
CA SER A 37 23.62 6.32 -4.47
C SER A 37 22.73 5.11 -4.79
N GLU A 38 21.68 4.88 -4.01
CA GLU A 38 20.86 3.68 -4.11
C GLU A 38 19.94 3.70 -5.35
N ILE A 39 19.41 4.88 -5.71
CA ILE A 39 18.68 5.07 -6.97
C ILE A 39 19.61 4.90 -8.17
N GLN A 40 20.84 5.41 -8.09
CA GLN A 40 21.77 5.34 -9.22
C GLN A 40 22.17 3.88 -9.52
N VAL A 41 22.46 3.08 -8.49
CA VAL A 41 22.73 1.65 -8.63
C VAL A 41 21.52 0.92 -9.23
N MET A 42 20.30 1.20 -8.72
CA MET A 42 19.07 0.57 -9.23
C MET A 42 18.78 0.97 -10.69
N LYS A 43 19.05 2.22 -11.05
CA LYS A 43 18.93 2.71 -12.42
C LYS A 43 19.86 1.96 -13.36
N GLU A 44 21.14 1.81 -13.00
CA GLU A 44 22.14 1.08 -13.79
C GLU A 44 21.77 -0.40 -13.93
N ASP A 45 21.37 -1.05 -12.83
CA ASP A 45 20.88 -2.43 -12.82
C ASP A 45 19.71 -2.63 -13.80
N LEU A 46 18.73 -1.72 -13.79
CA LEU A 46 17.58 -1.81 -14.68
C LEU A 46 17.92 -1.47 -16.13
N GLN A 47 18.83 -0.53 -16.37
CA GLN A 47 19.28 -0.17 -17.72
C GLN A 47 20.02 -1.35 -18.37
N ALA A 48 20.87 -2.05 -17.61
CA ALA A 48 21.55 -3.25 -18.07
C ALA A 48 20.57 -4.37 -18.46
N ARG A 49 19.45 -4.51 -17.75
CA ARG A 49 18.42 -5.54 -18.02
C ARG A 49 17.52 -5.23 -19.19
N THR A 50 17.18 -3.95 -19.39
CA THR A 50 16.16 -3.54 -20.38
C THR A 50 16.75 -2.95 -21.66
N GLY A 51 18.01 -2.50 -21.65
CA GLY A 51 18.64 -1.81 -22.77
C GLY A 51 18.00 -0.46 -23.12
N ALA A 52 17.07 0.04 -22.29
CA ALA A 52 16.32 1.27 -22.49
C ALA A 52 16.81 2.38 -21.56
N LYS A 53 16.48 3.64 -21.87
CA LYS A 53 16.78 4.76 -20.96
C LYS A 53 15.75 4.75 -19.83
N ILE A 54 16.23 4.76 -18.58
CA ILE A 54 15.37 4.66 -17.41
C ILE A 54 15.36 5.97 -16.63
N MET A 55 14.16 6.37 -16.22
CA MET A 55 13.92 7.47 -15.28
C MET A 55 13.17 6.90 -14.08
N ILE A 56 13.66 7.20 -12.88
CA ILE A 56 13.02 6.78 -11.62
C ILE A 56 12.59 8.04 -10.88
N ASN A 57 11.30 8.11 -10.59
CA ASN A 57 10.67 9.15 -9.79
C ASN A 57 10.19 8.51 -8.49
N VAL A 58 10.48 9.14 -7.36
CA VAL A 58 10.00 8.70 -6.05
C VAL A 58 8.95 9.70 -5.58
N GLN A 59 7.75 9.21 -5.26
CA GLN A 59 6.62 9.99 -4.76
C GLN A 59 6.30 9.53 -3.34
N GLU A 60 6.08 10.51 -2.46
CA GLU A 60 5.75 10.24 -1.06
C GLU A 60 4.24 10.06 -0.88
N ILE A 61 3.86 9.03 -0.12
CA ILE A 61 2.48 8.80 0.30
C ILE A 61 2.22 9.61 1.57
N LYS A 62 1.31 10.58 1.48
CA LYS A 62 0.99 11.49 2.60
C LYS A 62 0.45 10.78 3.84
N ASN A 63 -0.46 9.82 3.64
CA ASN A 63 -1.14 9.10 4.73
C ASN A 63 -0.94 7.59 4.56
N PRO A 64 0.17 7.02 5.08
CA PRO A 64 0.45 5.59 4.92
C PRO A 64 -0.55 4.68 5.64
N ASP A 65 -1.19 5.16 6.71
CA ASP A 65 -2.18 4.40 7.49
C ASP A 65 -3.51 4.16 6.73
N VAL A 66 -3.73 4.83 5.60
CA VAL A 66 -4.97 4.71 4.78
C VAL A 66 -4.72 3.88 3.51
N GLU A 67 -3.46 3.54 3.22
CA GLU A 67 -3.09 2.75 2.06
C GLU A 67 -3.09 1.26 2.41
N ALA A 68 -3.91 0.46 1.71
CA ALA A 68 -4.19 -0.91 2.15
C ALA A 68 -2.94 -1.80 2.10
N GLN A 69 -2.08 -1.61 1.11
CA GLN A 69 -0.83 -2.36 0.96
C GLN A 69 0.13 -2.10 2.13
N LEU A 70 0.34 -0.84 2.49
CA LEU A 70 1.22 -0.46 3.60
C LEU A 70 0.69 -0.94 4.96
N VAL A 71 -0.63 -0.90 5.14
CA VAL A 71 -1.26 -1.45 6.35
C VAL A 71 -1.08 -2.96 6.42
N ALA A 72 -1.20 -3.68 5.29
CA ALA A 72 -0.97 -5.12 5.24
C ALA A 72 0.47 -5.48 5.61
N GLU A 73 1.46 -4.78 5.03
CA GLU A 73 2.88 -4.95 5.34
C GLU A 73 3.20 -4.62 6.80
N GLY A 74 2.59 -3.56 7.35
CA GLY A 74 2.74 -3.20 8.75
C GLY A 74 2.21 -4.27 9.72
N VAL A 75 1.06 -4.88 9.40
CA VAL A 75 0.52 -6.02 10.17
C VAL A 75 1.41 -7.24 10.02
N ALA A 76 1.88 -7.55 8.81
CA ALA A 76 2.77 -8.68 8.56
C ALA A 76 4.07 -8.56 9.37
N SER A 77 4.72 -7.40 9.33
CA SER A 77 5.93 -7.12 10.10
C SER A 77 5.69 -7.23 11.62
N ALA A 78 4.51 -6.82 12.11
CA ALA A 78 4.15 -7.00 13.52
C ALA A 78 4.01 -8.47 13.91
N LEU A 79 3.44 -9.30 13.04
CA LEU A 79 3.32 -10.75 13.24
C LEU A 79 4.69 -11.44 13.25
N GLU A 80 5.60 -11.03 12.37
CA GLU A 80 6.98 -11.53 12.33
C GLU A 80 7.75 -11.18 13.61
N ARG A 81 7.50 -10.00 14.18
CA ARG A 81 8.01 -9.57 15.50
C ARG A 81 7.31 -10.23 16.68
N ARG A 82 6.51 -11.27 16.45
CA ARG A 82 5.79 -12.07 17.46
C ARG A 82 4.78 -11.27 18.29
N VAL A 83 4.24 -10.18 17.73
CA VAL A 83 3.11 -9.49 18.34
C VAL A 83 1.86 -10.35 18.20
N SER A 84 1.01 -10.36 19.23
CA SER A 84 -0.29 -11.04 19.17
C SER A 84 -1.10 -10.54 17.96
N PHE A 85 -1.58 -11.47 17.13
CA PHE A 85 -2.31 -11.15 15.89
C PHE A 85 -3.55 -10.29 16.14
N ARG A 86 -4.27 -10.50 17.25
CA ARG A 86 -5.42 -9.64 17.64
C ARG A 86 -4.99 -8.22 17.94
N ARG A 87 -3.86 -8.05 18.64
CA ARG A 87 -3.30 -6.74 18.98
C ARG A 87 -2.85 -6.02 17.72
N ALA A 88 -2.10 -6.71 16.85
CA ALA A 88 -1.63 -6.15 15.57
C ALA A 88 -2.81 -5.67 14.71
N MET A 89 -3.84 -6.49 14.53
CA MET A 89 -5.03 -6.11 13.76
C MET A 89 -5.79 -4.94 14.37
N LYS A 90 -6.12 -4.98 15.67
CA LYS A 90 -6.85 -3.88 16.33
C LYS A 90 -6.09 -2.56 16.30
N GLN A 91 -4.77 -2.61 16.49
CA GLN A 91 -3.92 -1.43 16.44
C GLN A 91 -3.89 -0.82 15.03
N SER A 92 -3.80 -1.65 13.98
CA SER A 92 -3.83 -1.17 12.60
C SER A 92 -5.20 -0.61 12.21
N ILE A 93 -6.30 -1.26 12.62
CA ILE A 93 -7.67 -0.75 12.42
C ILE A 93 -7.83 0.63 13.05
N PHE A 94 -7.41 0.78 14.31
CA PHE A 94 -7.50 2.06 15.01
C PHE A 94 -6.72 3.18 14.31
N ARG A 95 -5.51 2.88 13.81
CA ARG A 95 -4.69 3.84 13.05
C ARG A 95 -5.34 4.24 11.74
N ALA A 96 -5.84 3.27 10.97
CA ALA A 96 -6.49 3.54 9.69
C ALA A 96 -7.76 4.39 9.85
N MET A 97 -8.61 4.08 10.84
CA MET A 97 -9.79 4.87 11.16
C MET A 97 -9.43 6.29 11.59
N LYS A 98 -8.38 6.46 12.41
CA LYS A 98 -7.85 7.78 12.79
C LYS A 98 -7.27 8.55 11.61
N GLY A 99 -6.71 7.83 10.63
CA GLY A 99 -6.19 8.39 9.38
C GLY A 99 -7.26 8.88 8.40
N GLY A 100 -8.55 8.64 8.70
CA GLY A 100 -9.68 9.10 7.88
C GLY A 100 -10.29 8.03 6.98
N ALA A 101 -9.96 6.75 7.19
CA ALA A 101 -10.68 5.66 6.52
C ALA A 101 -12.16 5.62 6.95
N LYS A 102 -13.07 5.43 6.00
CA LYS A 102 -14.51 5.28 6.30
C LYS A 102 -14.86 3.87 6.80
N GLY A 103 -14.05 2.90 6.42
CA GLY A 103 -14.09 1.57 7.00
C GLY A 103 -12.89 0.75 6.58
N ILE A 104 -12.62 -0.27 7.38
CA ILE A 104 -11.49 -1.16 7.18
C ILE A 104 -11.91 -2.59 7.56
N LYS A 105 -11.41 -3.56 6.80
CA LYS A 105 -11.48 -4.97 7.14
C LYS A 105 -10.08 -5.54 7.04
N ILE A 106 -9.63 -6.23 8.09
CA ILE A 106 -8.37 -6.97 8.09
C ILE A 106 -8.70 -8.44 8.32
N SER A 107 -8.17 -9.31 7.47
CA SER A 107 -8.27 -10.76 7.60
C SER A 107 -6.87 -11.36 7.66
N THR A 108 -6.64 -12.20 8.65
CA THR A 108 -5.42 -12.98 8.79
C THR A 108 -5.75 -14.46 8.71
N SER A 109 -4.98 -15.19 7.92
CA SER A 109 -5.22 -16.61 7.66
C SER A 109 -3.92 -17.39 7.76
N GLY A 110 -3.93 -18.51 8.49
CA GLY A 110 -2.78 -19.38 8.67
C GLY A 110 -2.68 -19.95 10.08
N ARG A 111 -1.48 -20.35 10.50
CA ARG A 111 -1.19 -20.90 11.84
C ARG A 111 -1.08 -19.79 12.88
N LEU A 112 -2.21 -19.15 13.17
CA LEU A 112 -2.28 -17.98 14.04
C LEU A 112 -1.81 -18.30 15.46
N GLY A 113 -0.79 -17.58 15.93
CA GLY A 113 -0.22 -17.76 17.26
C GLY A 113 0.59 -19.05 17.44
N GLY A 114 0.98 -19.74 16.36
CA GLY A 114 1.73 -20.99 16.40
C GLY A 114 0.86 -22.23 16.64
N ALA A 115 -0.46 -22.10 16.57
CA ALA A 115 -1.36 -23.25 16.60
C ALA A 115 -1.09 -24.22 15.43
N GLU A 116 -1.31 -25.51 15.66
CA GLU A 116 -1.13 -26.54 14.63
C GLU A 116 -2.15 -26.38 13.49
N ILE A 117 -3.40 -26.05 13.85
CA ILE A 117 -4.49 -25.88 12.89
C ILE A 117 -4.51 -24.46 12.33
N ALA A 118 -4.59 -24.36 11.00
CA ALA A 118 -4.77 -23.08 10.32
C ALA A 118 -6.18 -22.53 10.56
N ARG A 119 -6.27 -21.25 10.90
CA ARG A 119 -7.53 -20.53 11.13
C ARG A 119 -7.53 -19.21 10.38
N THR A 120 -8.72 -18.74 10.04
CA THR A 120 -8.92 -17.40 9.49
C THR A 120 -9.67 -16.57 10.51
N GLU A 121 -9.04 -15.50 10.99
CA GLU A 121 -9.69 -14.50 11.83
C GLU A 121 -9.76 -13.18 11.07
N TRP A 122 -10.88 -12.47 11.21
CA TRP A 122 -11.07 -11.17 10.58
C TRP A 122 -11.74 -10.20 11.55
N TYR A 123 -11.37 -8.93 11.42
CA TYR A 123 -11.97 -7.82 12.14
C TYR A 123 -12.34 -6.74 11.13
N ASN A 124 -13.47 -6.09 11.36
CA ASN A 124 -13.96 -5.00 10.56
C ASN A 124 -14.43 -3.84 11.44
N GLU A 125 -14.28 -2.62 10.93
CA GLU A 125 -14.77 -1.41 11.57
C GLU A 125 -15.22 -0.41 10.49
N GLY A 126 -16.27 0.36 10.77
CA GLY A 126 -16.85 1.32 9.82
C GLY A 126 -17.64 0.68 8.67
N GLN A 127 -17.73 1.39 7.55
CA GLN A 127 -18.50 0.97 6.37
C GLN A 127 -17.60 0.34 5.32
N LEU A 128 -17.99 -0.82 4.78
CA LEU A 128 -17.20 -1.51 3.76
C LEU A 128 -18.11 -2.18 2.70
N PRO A 129 -18.63 -1.41 1.73
CA PRO A 129 -19.60 -1.91 0.75
C PRO A 129 -18.93 -2.65 -0.42
N LEU A 130 -18.55 -3.91 -0.23
CA LEU A 130 -17.83 -4.72 -1.24
C LEU A 130 -18.59 -4.97 -2.55
N SER A 131 -19.92 -4.92 -2.53
CA SER A 131 -20.76 -5.07 -3.73
C SER A 131 -20.88 -3.79 -4.55
N THR A 132 -20.54 -2.63 -3.97
CA THR A 132 -20.72 -1.34 -4.61
C THR A 132 -19.51 -0.99 -5.47
N ILE A 133 -19.60 -1.20 -6.78
CA ILE A 133 -18.51 -0.91 -7.74
C ILE A 133 -18.05 0.57 -7.69
N ARG A 134 -18.95 1.50 -7.33
CA ARG A 134 -18.62 2.93 -7.21
C ARG A 134 -17.76 3.25 -5.98
N ALA A 135 -17.74 2.38 -4.98
CA ALA A 135 -16.96 2.60 -3.76
C ALA A 135 -15.47 2.50 -4.08
N ASP A 136 -14.69 3.48 -3.60
CA ASP A 136 -13.22 3.42 -3.68
C ASP A 136 -12.71 2.52 -2.55
N ILE A 137 -12.56 1.24 -2.87
CA ILE A 137 -12.05 0.24 -1.95
C ILE A 137 -10.65 -0.15 -2.40
N ASP A 138 -9.69 0.17 -1.55
CA ASP A 138 -8.32 -0.26 -1.72
C ASP A 138 -8.11 -1.65 -1.12
N TYR A 139 -7.25 -2.44 -1.75
CA TYR A 139 -6.92 -3.80 -1.33
C TYR A 139 -5.43 -4.00 -1.22
N GLY A 140 -4.98 -4.52 -0.08
CA GLY A 140 -3.60 -4.84 0.20
C GLY A 140 -3.45 -6.30 0.61
N PHE A 141 -2.35 -6.91 0.18
CA PHE A 141 -1.98 -8.27 0.57
C PHE A 141 -0.51 -8.33 0.95
N ALA A 142 -0.24 -8.95 2.09
CA ALA A 142 1.10 -9.22 2.55
C ALA A 142 1.17 -10.60 3.21
N GLU A 143 2.34 -11.21 3.12
CA GLU A 143 2.63 -12.49 3.76
C GLU A 143 3.62 -12.25 4.89
N ALA A 144 3.31 -12.76 6.08
CA ALA A 144 4.19 -12.72 7.23
C ALA A 144 4.95 -14.04 7.34
N MET A 145 6.28 -13.97 7.29
CA MET A 145 7.15 -15.14 7.40
C MET A 145 7.43 -15.42 8.88
N THR A 146 6.67 -16.33 9.48
CA THR A 146 6.86 -16.72 10.89
C THR A 146 7.57 -18.06 11.00
N MET A 147 8.13 -18.36 12.18
CA MET A 147 8.78 -19.66 12.45
C MET A 147 7.84 -20.86 12.24
N TYR A 148 6.53 -20.67 12.40
CA TYR A 148 5.53 -21.74 12.30
C TYR A 148 4.96 -21.90 10.89
N GLY A 149 5.39 -21.06 9.94
CA GLY A 149 4.93 -21.02 8.56
C GLY A 149 4.53 -19.60 8.13
N ILE A 150 3.84 -19.53 6.99
CA ILE A 150 3.41 -18.27 6.39
C ILE A 150 2.00 -17.93 6.89
N ILE A 151 1.80 -16.68 7.29
CA ILE A 151 0.48 -16.13 7.63
C ILE A 151 0.12 -15.09 6.57
N GLY A 152 -0.99 -15.30 5.87
CA GLY A 152 -1.51 -14.35 4.89
C GLY A 152 -2.31 -13.25 5.57
N VAL A 153 -2.04 -12.00 5.22
CA VAL A 153 -2.73 -10.80 5.70
C VAL A 153 -3.41 -10.10 4.52
N LYS A 154 -4.74 -10.00 4.58
CA LYS A 154 -5.56 -9.30 3.59
C LYS A 154 -6.20 -8.08 4.23
N VAL A 155 -6.09 -6.93 3.59
CA VAL A 155 -6.62 -5.66 4.08
C VAL A 155 -7.51 -5.04 3.01
N TRP A 156 -8.69 -4.59 3.40
CA TRP A 156 -9.58 -3.77 2.58
C TRP A 156 -9.80 -2.44 3.30
N ILE A 157 -9.60 -1.32 2.61
CA ILE A 157 -9.84 0.02 3.15
C ILE A 157 -10.82 0.75 2.24
N TYR A 158 -11.91 1.24 2.80
CA TYR A 158 -12.84 2.11 2.11
C TYR A 158 -12.45 3.57 2.33
N ARG A 159 -12.12 4.25 1.24
CA ARG A 159 -11.77 5.68 1.20
C ARG A 159 -12.95 6.51 0.71
N ASP A 160 -12.99 7.77 1.14
CA ASP A 160 -13.97 8.69 0.58
C ASP A 160 -13.52 9.20 -0.79
N ARG A 161 -14.30 8.90 -1.82
CA ARG A 161 -13.98 9.29 -3.21
C ARG A 161 -14.04 10.81 -3.43
N ASP A 162 -14.72 11.52 -2.53
CA ASP A 162 -15.00 12.95 -2.67
C ASP A 162 -13.93 13.86 -2.02
N ALA A 163 -12.91 13.29 -1.35
CA ALA A 163 -11.83 14.07 -0.76
C ALA A 163 -10.76 14.55 -1.78
N GLU A 164 -10.71 13.96 -2.98
CA GLU A 164 -9.63 14.21 -3.95
C GLU A 164 -10.07 14.69 -5.34
N ARG A 165 -11.34 15.05 -5.55
CA ARG A 165 -11.69 15.81 -6.76
C ARG A 165 -11.40 17.29 -6.51
N PRO A 166 -10.32 17.90 -7.05
CA PRO A 166 -10.36 19.33 -7.26
C PRO A 166 -11.61 19.59 -8.11
N ALA A 167 -12.47 20.49 -7.64
CA ALA A 167 -13.68 20.87 -8.34
C ALA A 167 -13.30 21.11 -9.81
N GLN A 168 -13.83 20.28 -10.72
CA GLN A 168 -13.66 20.57 -12.13
C GLN A 168 -14.21 21.98 -12.33
N PRO A 169 -13.42 22.94 -12.87
CA PRO A 169 -13.92 24.28 -13.07
C PRO A 169 -15.19 24.14 -13.89
N SER A 170 -16.29 24.65 -13.33
CA SER A 170 -17.59 24.62 -13.98
C SER A 170 -17.37 25.12 -15.40
N ARG A 171 -17.62 24.25 -16.36
CA ARG A 171 -17.46 24.54 -17.78
C ARG A 171 -18.37 25.73 -18.04
N GLN A 172 -17.81 26.94 -18.02
CA GLN A 172 -18.56 28.17 -18.19
C GLN A 172 -19.42 27.97 -19.40
N GLN A 173 -20.73 28.03 -19.14
CA GLN A 173 -21.78 27.92 -20.11
C GLN A 173 -21.41 28.88 -21.23
N ARG A 174 -21.02 28.33 -22.39
CA ARG A 174 -20.93 29.11 -23.63
C ARG A 174 -22.35 29.61 -23.89
N ARG A 175 -22.69 30.77 -23.32
CA ARG A 175 -23.84 31.56 -23.68
C ARG A 175 -23.63 31.93 -25.14
N ARG A 176 -24.27 31.15 -26.01
CA ARG A 176 -24.72 31.60 -27.32
C ARG A 176 -25.99 32.43 -27.08
N GLY A 177 -26.07 33.58 -27.72
CA GLY A 177 -27.17 34.54 -27.63
C GLY A 177 -26.59 35.93 -27.56
#